data_AF-A0A167X413-F1
#
_entry.id   AF-A0A167X413-F1
#
_cell.length_a   1.000
_cell.length_b   1.000
_cell.length_c   1.000
_cell.angle_alpha   90.00
_cell.angle_beta   90.00
_cell.angle_gamma   90.00
#
_symmetry.space_group_name_H-M   'P 1'
#
loop_
_entity.id
_entity.type
_entity.pdbx_description
1 polymer ?
#
loop_
_entity_poly.entity_id
_entity_poly.type
_entity_poly.pdbx_seq_one_letter_code
_entity_poly.pdbx_strand_id
1 'polypeptide(L)'
;MVSLLSYRQTLVLKLPTAKKCDERGHPIRRNTSPPPRDDPEQTDWSPFDSRAHFELADFLYKQNQMSAGDIDKLLKIWGQHAAATGGEAPFQSHKDLYKTIDSTPVGDVPWQSFNLKYNGSRSNLEGVEDPAWMDDTHEVWYRDPRALIQNLLSNPDFNGEFDYIPFQEYDDEGNHRYQDFMSGNWA
;
A
#
# COMPACT_ATOMS: atom_id res chain seq x y z
N MET A 1 5.33 50.99 3.53
CA MET A 1 6.17 50.29 4.52
C MET A 1 5.32 49.15 5.07
N VAL A 2 5.34 47.99 4.42
CA VAL A 2 4.56 46.81 4.84
C VAL A 2 5.49 45.96 5.69
N SER A 3 5.20 45.89 6.99
CA SER A 3 5.94 45.08 7.94
C SER A 3 5.58 43.61 7.71
N LEU A 4 6.48 42.86 7.09
CA LEU A 4 6.44 41.40 7.11
C LEU A 4 6.82 40.95 8.52
N LEU A 5 5.82 40.80 9.38
CA LEU A 5 5.98 40.07 10.64
C LEU A 5 6.28 38.61 10.28
N SER A 6 7.57 38.26 10.32
CA SER A 6 8.02 36.88 10.38
C SER A 6 7.50 36.30 11.70
N TYR A 7 6.33 35.68 11.65
CA TYR A 7 5.82 34.84 12.71
C TYR A 7 6.72 33.61 12.78
N ARG A 8 7.76 33.66 13.62
CA ARG A 8 8.44 32.46 14.07
C ARG A 8 7.53 31.80 15.10
N GLN A 9 6.60 30.96 14.65
CA GLN A 9 5.98 29.98 15.55
C GLN A 9 7.10 29.10 16.09
N THR A 10 7.27 29.08 17.41
CA THR A 10 8.27 28.22 18.04
C THR A 10 7.61 26.86 18.24
N LEU A 11 8.12 25.85 17.53
CA LEU A 11 7.61 24.50 17.64
C LEU A 11 8.34 23.77 18.78
N VAL A 12 7.58 23.23 19.73
CA VAL A 12 8.14 22.38 20.79
C VAL A 12 7.95 20.92 20.39
N LEU A 13 9.05 20.27 19.99
CA LEU A 13 9.08 18.84 19.68
C LEU A 13 9.52 18.05 20.92
N LYS A 14 8.66 17.14 21.40
CA LYS A 14 9.07 16.12 22.37
C LYS A 14 9.34 14.81 21.63
N LEU A 15 10.56 14.31 21.75
CA LEU A 15 11.00 13.04 21.18
C LEU A 15 11.13 11.99 22.29
N PRO A 16 10.17 11.08 22.49
CA PRO A 16 10.42 9.86 23.27
C PRO A 16 11.63 9.09 22.72
N THR A 17 12.38 8.43 23.61
CA THR A 17 13.57 7.67 23.21
C THR A 17 13.17 6.37 22.54
N ALA A 18 13.11 6.34 21.21
CA ALA A 18 13.05 5.11 20.44
C ALA A 18 14.34 4.29 20.67
N LYS A 19 14.20 3.07 21.19
CA LYS A 19 15.32 2.14 21.37
C LYS A 19 15.27 1.10 20.26
N LYS A 20 16.42 0.86 19.64
CA LYS A 20 16.56 -0.20 18.63
C LYS A 20 16.31 -1.55 19.29
N CYS A 21 15.41 -2.36 18.74
CA CYS A 21 15.06 -3.68 19.25
C CYS A 21 15.07 -4.75 18.16
N ASP A 22 15.14 -6.03 18.55
CA ASP A 22 14.91 -7.18 17.68
C ASP A 22 13.41 -7.46 17.45
N GLU A 23 13.10 -8.49 16.64
CA GLU A 23 11.73 -8.93 16.33
C GLU A 23 10.88 -9.30 17.57
N ARG A 24 11.53 -9.57 18.71
CA ARG A 24 10.91 -9.95 19.99
C ARG A 24 10.81 -8.76 20.95
N GLY A 25 11.24 -7.58 20.52
CA GLY A 25 11.25 -6.36 21.34
C GLY A 25 12.44 -6.28 22.30
N HIS A 26 13.46 -7.13 22.19
CA HIS A 26 14.65 -7.02 23.03
C HIS A 26 15.58 -5.93 22.51
N PRO A 27 16.19 -5.11 23.39
CA PRO A 27 17.10 -4.05 22.98
C PRO A 27 18.33 -4.60 22.26
N ILE A 28 18.67 -4.00 21.11
CA ILE A 28 19.91 -4.28 20.38
C ILE A 28 20.87 -3.09 20.41
N ARG A 29 22.16 -3.36 20.26
CA ARG A 29 23.19 -2.30 20.27
C ARG A 29 22.94 -1.33 19.12
N ARG A 30 23.16 -0.03 19.35
CA ARG A 30 22.94 1.03 18.34
C ARG A 30 23.69 0.75 17.03
N ASN A 31 24.91 0.21 17.12
CA ASN A 31 25.78 -0.05 15.96
C ASN A 31 25.59 -1.44 15.34
N THR A 32 24.59 -2.22 15.76
CA THR A 32 24.30 -3.51 15.12
C THR A 32 23.77 -3.26 13.71
N SER A 33 24.44 -3.81 12.68
CA SER A 33 23.93 -3.78 11.31
C SER A 33 22.60 -4.53 11.20
N PRO A 34 21.66 -4.08 10.34
CA PRO A 34 20.48 -4.88 10.04
C PRO A 34 20.89 -6.26 9.46
N PRO A 35 20.06 -7.29 9.63
CA PRO A 35 20.29 -8.56 8.97
C PRO A 35 20.33 -8.37 7.45
N PRO A 36 21.07 -9.22 6.71
CA PRO A 36 21.01 -9.24 5.25
C PRO A 36 19.55 -9.37 4.79
N ARG A 37 19.19 -8.62 3.74
CA ARG A 37 17.91 -8.79 3.08
C ARG A 37 18.01 -9.95 2.09
N ASP A 38 16.98 -10.78 2.06
CA ASP A 38 16.77 -11.77 1.00
C ASP A 38 16.10 -11.06 -0.19
N ASP A 39 16.78 -10.05 -0.74
CA ASP A 39 16.28 -9.35 -1.92
C ASP A 39 16.35 -10.31 -3.13
N PRO A 40 15.31 -10.37 -3.98
CA PRO A 40 15.37 -11.15 -5.21
C PRO A 40 16.56 -10.69 -6.08
N GLU A 41 17.16 -11.61 -6.81
CA GLU A 41 18.18 -11.24 -7.80
C GLU A 41 17.59 -10.24 -8.80
N GLN A 42 18.38 -9.30 -9.33
CA GLN A 42 17.89 -8.33 -10.33
C GLN A 42 17.34 -8.97 -11.61
N THR A 43 17.63 -10.25 -11.83
CA THR A 43 17.15 -11.06 -12.94
C THR A 43 15.94 -11.92 -12.58
N ASP A 44 15.51 -11.91 -11.32
CA ASP A 44 14.30 -12.60 -10.88
C ASP A 44 13.06 -11.77 -11.28
N TRP A 45 12.39 -12.25 -12.34
CA TRP A 45 11.14 -11.68 -12.82
C TRP A 45 9.92 -12.44 -12.30
N SER A 46 10.10 -13.42 -11.40
CA SER A 46 9.01 -14.23 -10.86
C SER A 46 7.87 -13.34 -10.33
N PRO A 47 6.61 -13.65 -10.68
CA PRO A 47 6.10 -14.87 -11.33
C PRO A 47 6.17 -14.86 -12.87
N PHE A 48 6.76 -13.84 -13.48
CA PHE A 48 6.93 -13.73 -14.92
C PHE A 48 8.18 -14.47 -15.38
N ASP A 49 8.11 -15.14 -16.52
CA ASP A 49 9.25 -15.89 -17.07
C ASP A 49 10.41 -14.99 -17.51
N SER A 50 10.15 -13.70 -17.76
CA SER A 50 11.17 -12.74 -18.19
C SER A 50 10.69 -11.30 -18.04
N ARG A 51 11.63 -10.36 -18.16
CA ARG A 51 11.34 -8.92 -18.28
C ARG A 51 10.30 -8.59 -19.36
N ALA A 52 10.43 -9.19 -20.53
CA ALA A 52 9.51 -8.94 -21.64
C ALA A 52 8.10 -9.48 -21.33
N HIS A 53 8.01 -10.58 -20.59
CA HIS A 53 6.76 -11.16 -20.13
C HIS A 53 6.05 -10.20 -19.15
N PHE A 54 6.79 -9.61 -18.20
CA PHE A 54 6.31 -8.57 -17.30
C PHE A 54 5.88 -7.29 -18.03
N GLU A 55 6.74 -6.74 -18.90
CA GLU A 55 6.45 -5.50 -19.63
C GLU A 55 5.21 -5.62 -20.51
N LEU A 56 4.96 -6.81 -21.08
CA LEU A 56 3.73 -7.07 -21.82
C LEU A 56 2.50 -7.05 -20.90
N ALA A 57 2.58 -7.64 -19.70
CA ALA A 57 1.48 -7.59 -18.74
C ALA A 57 1.18 -6.15 -18.31
N ASP A 58 2.21 -5.37 -17.97
CA ASP A 58 2.06 -3.95 -17.61
C ASP A 58 1.43 -3.14 -18.74
N PHE A 59 1.89 -3.36 -19.98
CA PHE A 59 1.31 -2.69 -21.14
C PHE A 59 -0.17 -3.06 -21.35
N LEU A 60 -0.51 -4.35 -21.37
CA LEU A 60 -1.88 -4.81 -21.64
C LEU A 60 -2.85 -4.41 -20.53
N TYR A 61 -2.47 -4.62 -19.27
CA TYR A 61 -3.35 -4.44 -18.11
C TYR A 61 -3.41 -2.99 -17.65
N LYS A 62 -2.26 -2.35 -17.44
CA LYS A 62 -2.18 -1.05 -16.78
C LYS A 62 -2.18 0.12 -17.76
N GLN A 63 -1.36 0.04 -18.82
CA GLN A 63 -1.19 1.18 -19.74
C GLN A 63 -2.33 1.26 -20.76
N ASN A 64 -2.62 0.16 -21.45
CA ASN A 64 -3.66 0.09 -22.48
C ASN A 64 -5.04 -0.21 -21.90
N GLN A 65 -5.10 -0.85 -20.71
CA GLN A 65 -6.35 -1.30 -20.09
C GLN A 65 -7.21 -2.13 -21.07
N MET A 66 -6.55 -3.03 -21.80
CA MET A 66 -7.17 -3.80 -22.86
C MET A 66 -8.27 -4.71 -22.28
N SER A 67 -9.41 -4.79 -22.98
CA SER A 67 -10.51 -5.63 -22.53
C SER A 67 -10.10 -7.11 -22.52
N ALA A 68 -10.66 -7.92 -21.60
CA ALA A 68 -10.38 -9.36 -21.53
C ALA A 68 -10.58 -10.08 -22.88
N GLY A 69 -11.62 -9.69 -23.63
CA GLY A 69 -11.89 -10.24 -24.96
C GLY A 69 -10.86 -9.85 -26.00
N ASP A 70 -10.35 -8.61 -25.95
CA ASP A 70 -9.28 -8.16 -26.85
C ASP A 70 -7.93 -8.81 -26.50
N ILE A 71 -7.65 -9.02 -25.21
CA ILE A 71 -6.47 -9.77 -24.76
C ILE A 71 -6.53 -11.21 -25.31
N ASP A 72 -7.65 -11.91 -25.14
CA ASP A 72 -7.82 -13.26 -25.69
C ASP A 72 -7.66 -13.30 -27.22
N LYS A 73 -8.22 -12.30 -27.91
CA LYS A 73 -8.08 -12.18 -29.37
C LYS A 73 -6.62 -11.95 -29.78
N LEU A 74 -5.91 -11.06 -29.09
CA LEU A 74 -4.50 -10.78 -29.33
C LEU A 74 -3.65 -12.03 -29.12
N LEU A 75 -3.79 -12.70 -27.97
CA LEU A 75 -3.03 -13.90 -27.63
C LEU A 75 -3.31 -15.06 -28.60
N LYS A 76 -4.56 -15.19 -29.08
CA LYS A 76 -4.91 -16.15 -30.12
C LYS A 76 -4.21 -15.85 -31.45
N ILE A 77 -4.22 -14.60 -31.91
CA ILE A 77 -3.52 -14.18 -33.14
C ILE A 77 -2.02 -14.41 -33.00
N TRP A 78 -1.45 -14.04 -31.86
CA TRP A 78 -0.03 -14.24 -31.56
C TRP A 78 0.32 -15.73 -31.58
N GLY A 79 -0.42 -16.57 -30.88
CA GLY A 79 -0.18 -18.01 -30.83
C GLY A 79 -0.23 -18.66 -32.22
N GLN A 80 -1.19 -18.25 -33.07
CA GLN A 80 -1.26 -18.71 -34.46
C GLN A 80 -0.04 -18.28 -35.28
N HIS A 81 0.46 -17.06 -35.07
CA HIS A 81 1.66 -16.56 -35.74
C HIS A 81 2.93 -17.28 -35.28
N ALA A 82 3.10 -17.47 -33.96
CA ALA A 82 4.26 -18.09 -33.35
C ALA A 82 4.36 -19.60 -33.63
N ALA A 83 3.21 -20.28 -33.79
CA ALA A 83 3.18 -21.71 -34.11
C ALA A 83 3.94 -22.07 -35.39
N ALA A 84 4.03 -21.16 -36.36
CA ALA A 84 4.80 -21.35 -37.59
C ALA A 84 6.31 -21.56 -37.35
N THR A 85 6.83 -21.08 -36.23
CA THR A 85 8.23 -21.24 -35.82
C THR A 85 8.39 -22.10 -34.56
N GLY A 86 7.34 -22.82 -34.14
CA GLY A 86 7.34 -23.63 -32.92
C GLY A 86 7.30 -22.83 -31.62
N GLY A 87 6.91 -21.56 -31.67
CA GLY A 87 6.71 -20.72 -30.49
C GLY A 87 5.26 -20.70 -30.01
N GLU A 88 5.03 -20.07 -28.86
CA GLU A 88 3.71 -19.92 -28.23
C GLU A 88 3.46 -18.44 -27.85
N ALA A 89 2.20 -18.11 -27.55
CA ALA A 89 1.87 -16.80 -27.00
C ALA A 89 2.40 -16.68 -25.56
N PRO A 90 2.78 -15.47 -25.09
CA PRO A 90 3.32 -15.29 -23.74
C PRO A 90 2.35 -15.67 -22.61
N PHE A 91 1.05 -15.53 -22.86
CA PHE A 91 -0.02 -15.96 -21.95
C PHE A 91 -1.02 -16.84 -22.71
N GLN A 92 -1.63 -17.80 -22.02
CA GLN A 92 -2.65 -18.67 -22.62
C GLN A 92 -3.99 -17.95 -22.85
N SER A 93 -4.33 -17.00 -21.98
CA SER A 93 -5.56 -16.20 -22.03
C SER A 93 -5.45 -14.99 -21.10
N HIS A 94 -6.45 -14.11 -21.11
CA HIS A 94 -6.56 -13.04 -20.10
C HIS A 94 -6.57 -13.58 -18.67
N LYS A 95 -7.13 -14.77 -18.42
CA LYS A 95 -7.15 -15.38 -17.08
C LYS A 95 -5.77 -15.78 -16.61
N ASP A 96 -4.95 -16.28 -17.53
CA ASP A 96 -3.56 -16.63 -17.26
C ASP A 96 -2.76 -15.36 -16.95
N LEU A 97 -2.93 -14.31 -17.76
CA LEU A 97 -2.34 -12.99 -17.51
C LEU A 97 -2.74 -12.42 -16.15
N TYR A 98 -4.04 -12.39 -15.82
CA TYR A 98 -4.51 -11.87 -14.53
C TYR A 98 -4.00 -12.71 -13.36
N LYS A 99 -4.02 -14.05 -13.49
CA LYS A 99 -3.49 -14.94 -12.47
C LYS A 99 -1.99 -14.70 -12.22
N THR A 100 -1.20 -14.47 -13.27
CA THR A 100 0.23 -14.15 -13.13
C THR A 100 0.42 -12.81 -12.43
N ILE A 101 -0.35 -11.78 -12.80
CA ILE A 101 -0.34 -10.48 -12.10
C ILE A 101 -0.68 -10.67 -10.62
N ASP A 102 -1.77 -11.37 -10.32
CA ASP A 102 -2.24 -11.62 -8.96
C ASP A 102 -1.28 -12.50 -8.14
N SER A 103 -0.40 -13.26 -8.79
CA SER A 103 0.63 -14.07 -8.12
C SER A 103 1.90 -13.28 -7.81
N THR A 104 1.97 -11.99 -8.15
CA THR A 104 3.17 -11.15 -7.94
C THR A 104 3.39 -10.94 -6.44
N PRO A 105 4.50 -11.43 -5.85
CA PRO A 105 4.71 -11.37 -4.40
C PRO A 105 5.10 -9.97 -3.91
N VAL A 106 5.47 -9.06 -4.82
CA VAL A 106 5.99 -7.74 -4.47
C VAL A 106 4.88 -6.87 -3.90
N GLY A 107 4.96 -6.61 -2.58
CA GLY A 107 4.03 -5.73 -1.89
C GLY A 107 2.64 -6.32 -1.65
N ASP A 108 2.50 -7.65 -1.72
CA ASP A 108 1.22 -8.35 -1.61
C ASP A 108 0.68 -8.30 -0.18
N VAL A 109 -0.04 -7.22 0.11
CA VAL A 109 -1.08 -7.24 1.12
C VAL A 109 -2.39 -7.33 0.35
N PRO A 110 -3.08 -8.48 0.35
CA PRO A 110 -4.27 -8.65 -0.45
C PRO A 110 -5.37 -7.69 0.00
N TRP A 111 -6.18 -7.24 -0.96
CA TRP A 111 -7.42 -6.56 -0.64
C TRP A 111 -8.35 -7.52 0.09
N GLN A 112 -8.89 -7.05 1.21
CA GLN A 112 -9.91 -7.71 1.99
C GLN A 112 -11.16 -6.84 1.98
N SER A 113 -12.33 -7.45 2.11
CA SER A 113 -13.56 -6.72 2.32
C SER A 113 -14.38 -7.26 3.49
N PHE A 114 -15.13 -6.38 4.11
CA PHE A 114 -16.20 -6.75 5.02
C PHE A 114 -17.40 -5.83 4.82
N ASN A 115 -18.58 -6.34 5.16
CA ASN A 115 -19.81 -5.57 5.09
C ASN A 115 -20.08 -4.89 6.43
N LEU A 116 -20.32 -3.59 6.38
CA LEU A 116 -20.71 -2.76 7.51
C LEU A 116 -22.18 -2.36 7.36
N LYS A 117 -22.96 -2.52 8.43
CA LYS A 117 -24.29 -1.94 8.54
C LYS A 117 -24.42 -1.21 9.88
N TYR A 118 -25.11 -0.07 9.86
CA TYR A 118 -25.39 0.67 11.09
C TYR A 118 -26.19 -0.19 12.08
N ASN A 119 -25.70 -0.29 13.31
CA ASN A 119 -26.32 -1.06 14.39
C ASN A 119 -26.63 -0.21 15.64
N GLY A 120 -26.50 1.12 15.53
CA GLY A 120 -26.75 2.04 16.64
C GLY A 120 -28.23 2.33 16.87
N SER A 121 -28.52 3.04 17.97
CA SER A 121 -29.88 3.49 18.28
C SER A 121 -30.37 4.49 17.23
N ARG A 122 -31.60 4.30 16.78
CA ARG A 122 -32.28 5.19 15.83
C ARG A 122 -32.95 6.34 16.58
N SER A 123 -33.20 7.45 15.89
CA SER A 123 -33.94 8.56 16.49
C SER A 123 -35.41 8.16 16.67
N ASN A 124 -35.85 7.98 17.91
CA ASN A 124 -37.26 7.72 18.23
C ASN A 124 -38.11 9.02 18.26
N LEU A 125 -37.64 10.09 17.62
CA LEU A 125 -38.34 11.38 17.59
C LEU A 125 -39.43 11.32 16.52
N GLU A 126 -40.68 11.56 16.91
CA GLU A 126 -41.79 11.59 15.97
C GLU A 126 -41.54 12.59 14.83
N GLY A 127 -41.71 12.12 13.59
CA GLY A 127 -41.56 12.93 12.38
C GLY A 127 -40.13 13.08 11.86
N VAL A 128 -39.14 12.43 12.48
CA VAL A 128 -37.76 12.38 11.95
C VAL A 128 -37.52 10.98 11.36
N GLU A 129 -37.37 10.92 10.05
CA GLU A 129 -37.01 9.69 9.34
C GLU A 129 -35.50 9.45 9.46
N ASP A 130 -35.10 8.19 9.69
CA ASP A 130 -33.68 7.84 9.72
C ASP A 130 -33.06 8.07 8.33
N PRO A 131 -31.82 8.58 8.24
CA PRO A 131 -31.12 8.70 6.96
C PRO A 131 -30.98 7.33 6.26
N ALA A 132 -31.18 7.30 4.94
CA ALA A 132 -31.13 6.06 4.15
C ALA A 132 -29.83 5.23 4.33
N TRP A 133 -28.70 5.89 4.56
CA TRP A 133 -27.41 5.22 4.78
C TRP A 133 -27.41 4.29 6.01
N MET A 134 -28.32 4.48 6.97
CA MET A 134 -28.46 3.64 8.16
C MET A 134 -29.11 2.28 7.86
N ASP A 135 -29.87 2.17 6.78
CA ASP A 135 -30.49 0.90 6.35
C ASP A 135 -29.64 0.13 5.33
N ASP A 136 -28.73 0.85 4.67
CA ASP A 136 -27.81 0.31 3.68
C ASP A 136 -26.73 -0.60 4.30
N THR A 137 -26.21 -1.50 3.47
CA THR A 137 -25.01 -2.30 3.76
C THR A 137 -23.88 -1.79 2.88
N HIS A 138 -22.80 -1.35 3.51
CA HIS A 138 -21.63 -0.79 2.85
C HIS A 138 -20.50 -1.82 2.84
N GLU A 139 -19.99 -2.15 1.65
CA GLU A 139 -18.79 -2.97 1.54
C GLU A 139 -17.56 -2.07 1.73
N VAL A 140 -16.75 -2.40 2.73
CA VAL A 140 -15.50 -1.70 3.03
C VAL A 140 -14.34 -2.54 2.52
N TRP A 141 -13.59 -2.00 1.58
CA TRP A 141 -12.35 -2.58 1.07
C TRP A 141 -11.15 -2.02 1.82
N TYR A 142 -10.28 -2.90 2.31
CA TYR A 142 -9.09 -2.54 3.07
C TYR A 142 -7.93 -3.50 2.81
N ARG A 143 -6.72 -3.08 3.17
CA ARG A 143 -5.54 -3.95 3.27
C ARG A 143 -5.12 -4.01 4.73
N ASP A 144 -4.58 -5.12 5.20
CA ASP A 144 -4.06 -5.24 6.57
C ASP A 144 -3.02 -4.12 6.81
N PRO A 145 -3.32 -3.11 7.64
CA PRO A 145 -2.44 -1.97 7.83
C PRO A 145 -1.09 -2.39 8.44
N ARG A 146 -1.08 -3.45 9.26
CA ARG A 146 0.15 -3.96 9.87
C ARG A 146 1.05 -4.57 8.81
N ALA A 147 0.51 -5.43 7.96
CA ALA A 147 1.27 -6.04 6.87
C ALA A 147 1.77 -4.98 5.88
N LEU A 148 0.95 -3.95 5.61
CA LEU A 148 1.31 -2.85 4.71
C LEU A 148 2.51 -2.07 5.25
N ILE A 149 2.49 -1.71 6.53
CA ILE A 149 3.59 -0.99 7.18
C ILE A 149 4.84 -1.87 7.27
N GLN A 150 4.70 -3.18 7.53
CA GLN A 150 5.84 -4.12 7.49
C GLN A 150 6.48 -4.18 6.11
N ASN A 151 5.69 -4.21 5.03
CA ASN A 151 6.20 -4.17 3.65
C ASN A 151 6.91 -2.85 3.36
N LEU A 152 6.33 -1.72 3.77
CA LEU A 152 6.94 -0.39 3.60
C LEU A 152 8.28 -0.29 4.34
N LEU A 153 8.32 -0.72 5.61
CA LEU A 153 9.54 -0.76 6.44
C LEU A 153 10.61 -1.69 5.88
N SER A 154 10.21 -2.76 5.19
CA SER A 154 11.13 -3.75 4.64
C SER A 154 11.77 -3.27 3.33
N ASN A 155 11.17 -2.30 2.63
CA ASN A 155 11.67 -1.81 1.34
C ASN A 155 12.75 -0.71 1.52
N PRO A 156 13.98 -0.89 0.99
CA PRO A 156 15.06 0.11 1.06
C PRO A 156 14.71 1.47 0.45
N ASP A 157 13.87 1.49 -0.58
CA ASP A 157 13.56 2.72 -1.32
C ASP A 157 12.81 3.72 -0.43
N PHE A 158 12.19 3.25 0.66
CA PHE A 158 11.54 4.09 1.65
C PHE A 158 12.41 4.41 2.89
N ASN A 159 13.70 4.06 2.87
CA ASN A 159 14.59 4.35 3.99
C ASN A 159 14.79 5.86 4.17
N GLY A 160 14.27 6.41 5.27
CA GLY A 160 14.32 7.84 5.55
C GLY A 160 13.16 8.65 4.94
N GLU A 161 12.19 7.99 4.32
CA GLU A 161 11.00 8.64 3.76
C GLU A 161 9.90 8.89 4.80
N PHE A 162 10.10 8.44 6.05
CA PHE A 162 9.19 8.71 7.17
C PHE A 162 9.93 8.70 8.51
N ASP A 163 9.35 9.38 9.49
CA ASP A 163 9.89 9.42 10.84
C ASP A 163 9.64 8.08 11.55
N TYR A 164 10.70 7.40 11.95
CA TYR A 164 10.61 6.16 12.74
C TYR A 164 10.45 6.43 14.24
N ILE A 165 10.66 7.68 14.64
CA ILE A 165 10.66 8.09 16.04
C ILE A 165 9.34 8.84 16.28
N PRO A 166 8.53 8.38 17.22
CA PRO A 166 7.37 9.13 17.66
C PRO A 166 7.75 10.55 18.08
N PHE A 167 6.87 11.50 17.84
CA PHE A 167 7.06 12.85 18.35
C PHE A 167 5.73 13.45 18.79
N GLN A 168 5.80 14.48 19.62
CA GLN A 168 4.65 15.30 19.96
C GLN A 168 5.01 16.74 19.66
N GLU A 169 4.17 17.40 18.86
CA GLU A 169 4.35 18.77 18.45
C GLU A 169 3.35 19.67 19.19
N TYR A 170 3.84 20.68 19.88
CA TYR A 170 2.99 21.66 20.56
C TYR A 170 3.21 23.05 20.00
N ASP A 171 2.13 23.83 19.93
CA ASP A 171 2.23 25.27 19.68
C ASP A 171 2.63 26.05 20.94
N ASP A 172 2.83 27.36 20.77
CA ASP A 172 3.23 28.28 21.84
C ASP A 172 2.18 28.38 22.98
N GLU A 173 0.95 27.96 22.74
CA GLU A 173 -0.16 27.93 23.71
C GLU A 173 -0.27 26.57 24.42
N GLY A 174 0.54 25.59 24.03
CA GLY A 174 0.53 24.24 24.58
C GLY A 174 -0.54 23.32 23.97
N ASN A 175 -1.17 23.71 22.86
CA ASN A 175 -2.09 22.84 22.14
C ASN A 175 -1.31 21.81 21.31
N HIS A 176 -1.73 20.55 21.39
CA HIS A 176 -1.11 19.46 20.62
C HIS A 176 -1.51 19.57 19.14
N ARG A 177 -0.53 19.56 18.24
CA ARG A 177 -0.72 19.45 16.80
C ARG A 177 -0.54 18.00 16.37
N TYR A 178 -1.55 17.48 15.67
CA TYR A 178 -1.53 16.16 15.05
C TYR A 178 -1.45 16.35 13.53
N GLN A 179 -0.42 15.82 12.90
CA GLN A 179 -0.19 15.97 11.46
C GLN A 179 0.04 14.64 10.75
N ASP A 180 0.70 13.69 11.40
CA ASP A 180 1.01 12.36 10.85
C ASP A 180 0.83 11.26 11.90
N PHE A 181 1.00 10.00 11.48
CA PHE A 181 0.83 8.83 12.34
C PHE A 181 1.72 8.85 13.59
N MET A 182 2.91 9.47 13.49
CA MET A 182 3.92 9.48 14.54
C MET A 182 3.78 10.67 15.49
N SER A 183 2.98 11.68 15.11
CA SER A 183 2.61 12.86 15.93
C SER A 183 1.60 12.57 17.07
N GLY A 184 1.36 11.30 17.41
CA GLY A 184 0.30 10.87 18.32
C GLY A 184 0.78 10.39 19.69
N ASN A 185 -0.17 10.05 20.56
CA ASN A 185 0.11 9.39 21.85
C ASN A 185 0.43 7.89 21.73
N TRP A 186 0.37 7.34 20.52
CA TRP A 186 0.31 5.91 20.22
C TRP A 186 1.67 5.26 19.97
N ALA A 187 2.72 5.96 20.38
CA ALA A 187 4.03 5.84 19.80
C ALA A 187 5.06 5.87 20.93
#